data_AF-A0A2D6AIM8-F1
#
_entry.id   AF-A0A2D6AIM8-F1
#
_cell.length_a   1.000
_cell.length_b   1.000
_cell.length_c   1.000
_cell.angle_alpha   90.00
_cell.angle_beta   90.00
_cell.angle_gamma   90.00
#
_symmetry.space_group_name_H-M   'P 1'
#
loop_
_entity.id
_entity.type
_entity.pdbx_description
1 polymer ?
#
loop_
_entity_poly.entity_id
_entity_poly.type
_entity_poly.pdbx_seq_one_letter_code
_entity_poly.pdbx_strand_id
1 'polypeptide(L)'
;MCTPQNESIVSDVIDEFVDSGKPFTAFDVTSEAKKRGATERHVHLKGVVHARYGNGQLQSAGYNRTLVDIGTPVKPWLYYLDGTDHSKYESDHQVGSTDVDVDIDTDSNDDQYASTDNKNVFVRKITNANRLSIPTSMSSRFSNATGAKIGVYVTKGKIFLVQTQSPPDGTKLVGHLTVDVAHRIRISEATFQRADMLRANNGMYKIAYDETKNQVEVTVA
;
A
#
# COMPACT_ATOMS: atom_id res chain seq x y z
N MET A 1 18.39 12.26 3.99
CA MET A 1 19.48 11.56 4.69
C MET A 1 19.00 11.25 6.10
N CYS A 2 19.30 10.05 6.61
CA CYS A 2 18.92 9.64 7.96
C CYS A 2 19.54 10.56 9.01
N THR A 3 18.79 10.93 10.04
CA THR A 3 19.33 11.67 11.18
C THR A 3 20.21 10.76 12.05
N PRO A 4 21.24 11.29 12.75
CA PRO A 4 22.08 10.48 13.62
C PRO A 4 21.31 9.75 14.72
N GLN A 5 20.26 10.37 15.26
CA GLN A 5 19.39 9.72 16.25
C GLN A 5 18.68 8.50 15.67
N ASN A 6 18.05 8.63 14.50
CA ASN A 6 17.38 7.51 13.85
C ASN A 6 18.37 6.43 13.40
N GLU A 7 19.58 6.81 12.98
CA GLU A 7 20.64 5.87 12.62
C GLU A 7 21.09 5.03 13.82
N SER A 8 21.22 5.65 15.00
CA SER A 8 21.48 4.93 16.25
C SER A 8 20.38 3.92 16.55
N ILE A 9 19.10 4.34 16.51
CA ILE A 9 17.96 3.44 16.78
C ILE A 9 17.93 2.27 15.79
N VAL A 10 18.16 2.53 14.50
CA VAL A 10 18.22 1.48 13.47
C VAL A 10 19.38 0.53 13.72
N SER A 11 20.55 1.05 14.10
CA SER A 11 21.72 0.23 14.40
C SER A 11 21.49 -0.69 15.60
N ASP A 12 20.87 -0.19 16.66
CA ASP A 12 20.53 -0.99 17.85
C ASP A 12 19.59 -2.14 17.49
N VAL A 13 18.59 -1.90 16.63
CA VAL A 13 17.68 -2.95 16.14
C VAL A 13 18.41 -3.99 15.28
N ILE A 14 19.35 -3.56 14.43
CA ILE A 14 20.16 -4.48 13.62
C ILE A 14 20.99 -5.38 14.55
N ASP A 15 21.67 -4.78 15.53
CA ASP A 15 22.53 -5.52 16.46
C ASP A 15 21.71 -6.55 17.26
N GLU A 16 20.50 -6.22 17.70
CA GLU A 16 19.61 -7.19 18.36
C GLU A 16 19.15 -8.34 17.47
N PHE A 17 18.84 -8.08 16.19
CA PHE A 17 18.52 -9.15 15.25
C PHE A 17 19.73 -10.04 14.96
N VAL A 18 20.91 -9.44 14.85
CA VAL A 18 22.18 -10.17 14.66
C VAL A 18 22.47 -11.05 15.88
N ASP A 19 22.42 -10.48 17.09
CA ASP A 19 22.68 -11.17 18.36
C ASP A 19 21.70 -12.32 18.62
N SER A 20 20.45 -12.19 18.16
CA SER A 20 19.44 -13.25 18.25
C SER A 20 19.51 -14.29 17.14
N GLY A 21 20.41 -14.13 16.15
CA GLY A 21 20.50 -15.03 14.99
C GLY A 21 19.24 -15.04 14.13
N LYS A 22 18.42 -13.98 14.20
CA LYS A 22 17.11 -13.93 13.56
C LYS A 22 17.26 -13.45 12.10
N PRO A 23 16.65 -14.10 11.10
CA PRO A 23 16.60 -13.55 9.75
C PRO A 23 15.70 -12.30 9.68
N PHE A 24 16.10 -11.29 8.91
CA PHE A 24 15.37 -10.03 8.79
C PHE A 24 15.53 -9.35 7.44
N THR A 25 14.54 -8.55 7.05
CA THR A 25 14.62 -7.59 5.94
C THR A 25 14.86 -6.18 6.46
N ALA A 26 15.21 -5.24 5.57
CA ALA A 26 15.26 -3.83 5.94
C ALA A 26 13.89 -3.30 6.42
N PHE A 27 12.78 -3.86 5.92
CA PHE A 27 11.45 -3.46 6.37
C PHE A 27 11.21 -3.83 7.84
N ASP A 28 11.62 -5.04 8.26
CA ASP A 28 11.50 -5.49 9.65
C ASP A 28 12.26 -4.55 10.60
N VAL A 29 13.52 -4.26 10.26
CA VAL A 29 14.38 -3.37 11.05
C VAL A 29 13.75 -1.99 11.18
N THR A 30 13.33 -1.39 10.06
CA THR A 30 12.77 -0.04 10.10
C THR A 30 11.40 0.05 10.76
N SER A 31 10.59 -1.01 10.68
CA SER A 31 9.31 -1.10 11.37
C SER A 31 9.52 -1.18 12.88
N GLU A 32 10.50 -1.96 13.33
CA GLU A 32 10.86 -2.05 14.74
C GLU A 32 11.51 -0.75 15.25
N ALA A 33 12.40 -0.13 14.47
CA ALA A 33 13.00 1.16 14.79
C ALA A 33 11.92 2.25 14.98
N LYS A 34 10.88 2.25 14.15
CA LYS A 34 9.73 3.16 14.30
C LYS A 34 8.99 2.95 15.62
N LYS A 35 8.82 1.70 16.08
CA LYS A 35 8.24 1.43 17.42
C LYS A 35 9.10 1.99 18.55
N ARG A 36 10.40 2.13 18.33
CA ARG A 36 11.38 2.71 19.26
C ARG A 36 11.56 4.23 19.14
N GLY A 37 10.73 4.88 18.33
CA GLY A 37 10.72 6.33 18.19
C GLY A 37 11.50 6.88 16.99
N ALA A 38 11.98 6.03 16.07
CA ALA A 38 12.50 6.54 14.80
C ALA A 38 11.37 7.23 14.02
N THR A 39 11.59 8.48 13.62
CA THR A 39 10.54 9.33 13.02
C THR A 39 10.58 9.40 11.50
N GLU A 40 11.66 8.93 10.88
CA GLU A 40 11.85 9.02 9.44
C GLU A 40 11.12 7.93 8.64
N ARG A 41 10.98 8.20 7.34
CA ARG A 41 10.40 7.25 6.38
C ARG A 41 11.35 6.08 6.14
N HIS A 42 10.77 4.92 5.81
CA HIS A 42 11.52 3.70 5.50
C HIS A 42 12.63 3.94 4.46
N VAL A 43 12.37 4.73 3.42
CA VAL A 43 13.35 5.06 2.37
C VAL A 43 14.62 5.73 2.91
N HIS A 44 14.52 6.53 3.96
CA HIS A 44 15.70 7.15 4.59
C HIS A 44 16.41 6.20 5.55
N LEU A 45 15.67 5.31 6.21
CA LEU A 45 16.20 4.39 7.22
C LEU A 45 16.87 3.14 6.61
N LYS A 46 16.33 2.61 5.50
CA LYS A 46 16.84 1.36 4.87
C LYS A 46 18.29 1.46 4.41
N GLY A 47 18.76 2.68 4.13
CA GLY A 47 20.15 2.94 3.76
C GLY A 47 21.14 2.48 4.81
N VAL A 48 20.82 2.61 6.10
CA VAL A 48 21.66 2.17 7.21
C VAL A 48 21.82 0.65 7.20
N VAL A 49 20.73 -0.08 6.97
CA VAL A 49 20.73 -1.56 6.86
C VAL A 49 21.62 -2.00 5.69
N HIS A 50 21.44 -1.38 4.53
CA HIS A 50 22.23 -1.70 3.34
C HIS A 50 23.71 -1.36 3.52
N ALA A 51 24.03 -0.26 4.22
CA ALA A 51 25.40 0.15 4.50
C ALA A 51 26.12 -0.85 5.42
N ARG A 52 25.44 -1.37 6.45
CA ARG A 52 25.95 -2.44 7.36
C ARG A 52 26.30 -3.74 6.64
N TYR A 53 25.65 -4.04 5.53
CA TYR A 53 26.07 -5.13 4.65
C TYR A 53 27.18 -4.68 3.69
N GLY A 54 27.04 -3.49 3.09
CA GLY A 54 28.00 -2.98 2.11
C GLY A 54 29.41 -2.77 2.67
N ASN A 55 29.53 -2.49 3.96
CA ASN A 55 30.80 -2.31 4.67
C ASN A 55 31.36 -3.61 5.30
N GLY A 56 30.69 -4.75 5.12
CA GLY A 56 31.15 -6.04 5.62
C GLY A 56 30.81 -6.35 7.08
N GLN A 57 30.11 -5.48 7.81
CA GLN A 57 29.80 -5.72 9.22
C GLN A 57 28.88 -6.93 9.41
N LEU A 58 27.82 -7.06 8.60
CA LEU A 58 26.92 -8.22 8.68
C LEU A 58 27.62 -9.52 8.25
N GLN A 59 28.44 -9.46 7.19
CA GLN A 59 29.21 -10.63 6.73
C GLN A 59 30.22 -11.10 7.77
N SER A 60 30.86 -10.16 8.47
CA SER A 60 31.77 -10.49 9.59
C SER A 60 31.04 -11.16 10.76
N ALA A 61 29.73 -10.92 10.90
CA ALA A 61 28.86 -11.61 11.86
C ALA A 61 28.25 -12.92 11.32
N GLY A 62 28.69 -13.39 10.14
CA GLY A 62 28.21 -14.64 9.53
C GLY A 62 26.88 -14.53 8.79
N TYR A 63 26.40 -13.32 8.51
CA TYR A 63 25.18 -13.11 7.74
C TYR A 63 25.46 -13.03 6.24
N ASN A 64 24.61 -13.71 5.47
CA ASN A 64 24.48 -13.56 4.02
C ASN A 64 23.15 -12.89 3.66
N ARG A 65 22.95 -12.58 2.37
CA ARG A 65 21.67 -12.05 1.88
C ARG A 65 21.18 -12.70 0.60
N THR A 66 19.87 -12.80 0.45
CA THR A 66 19.20 -13.27 -0.77
C THR A 66 17.94 -12.44 -1.05
N LEU A 67 17.47 -12.43 -2.30
CA LEU A 67 16.18 -11.82 -2.63
C LEU A 67 15.08 -12.82 -2.28
N VAL A 68 14.05 -12.36 -1.57
CA VAL A 68 12.92 -13.21 -1.18
C VAL A 68 11.60 -12.75 -1.78
N ASP A 69 10.71 -13.70 -2.03
CA ASP A 69 9.36 -13.44 -2.54
C ASP A 69 8.31 -13.51 -1.44
N ILE A 70 8.05 -12.36 -0.82
CA ILE A 70 7.06 -12.19 0.25
C ILE A 70 5.78 -11.51 -0.24
N GLY A 71 5.48 -11.58 -1.55
CA GLY A 71 4.28 -10.98 -2.13
C GLY A 71 4.33 -9.45 -2.30
N THR A 72 5.50 -8.84 -2.16
CA THR A 72 5.72 -7.43 -2.49
C THR A 72 6.15 -7.26 -3.95
N PRO A 73 5.77 -6.16 -4.64
CA PRO A 73 6.15 -5.96 -6.05
C PRO A 73 7.67 -5.94 -6.29
N VAL A 74 8.41 -5.41 -5.32
CA VAL A 74 9.87 -5.44 -5.30
C VAL A 74 10.32 -6.46 -4.28
N LYS A 75 11.14 -7.43 -4.71
CA LYS A 75 11.71 -8.46 -3.83
C LYS A 75 12.71 -7.82 -2.87
N PRO A 76 12.51 -7.86 -1.54
CA PRO A 76 13.46 -7.31 -0.59
C PRO A 76 14.66 -8.25 -0.42
N TRP A 77 15.79 -7.67 0.03
CA TRP A 77 16.90 -8.46 0.56
C TRP A 77 16.55 -8.99 1.95
N LEU A 78 16.55 -10.31 2.09
CA LEU A 78 16.56 -11.01 3.36
C LEU A 78 18.01 -11.22 3.80
N TYR A 79 18.34 -10.76 4.99
CA TYR A 79 19.59 -11.02 5.69
C TYR A 79 19.38 -12.23 6.62
N TYR A 80 20.27 -13.21 6.56
CA TYR A 80 20.15 -14.45 7.33
C TYR A 80 21.53 -14.99 7.71
N LEU A 81 21.61 -15.71 8.84
CA LEU A 81 22.84 -16.35 9.28
C LEU A 81 23.15 -17.58 8.41
N ASP A 82 24.42 -17.79 8.07
CA ASP A 82 24.87 -18.94 7.28
C ASP A 82 24.40 -20.29 7.86
N GLY A 83 23.89 -21.15 6.99
CA GLY A 83 23.32 -22.44 7.36
C GLY A 83 21.85 -22.38 7.85
N THR A 84 21.27 -21.19 7.98
CA THR A 84 19.83 -21.04 8.27
C THR A 84 19.00 -21.29 7.02
N ASP A 85 17.91 -22.06 7.15
CA ASP A 85 16.92 -22.24 6.09
C ASP A 85 16.10 -20.96 5.90
N HIS A 86 16.43 -20.19 4.88
CA HIS A 86 15.74 -18.94 4.56
C HIS A 86 14.35 -19.14 3.95
N SER A 87 14.01 -20.34 3.47
CA SER A 87 12.69 -20.62 2.88
C SER A 87 11.56 -20.55 3.91
N LYS A 88 11.88 -20.83 5.17
CA LYS A 88 10.95 -20.65 6.31
C LYS A 88 10.50 -19.20 6.47
N TYR A 89 11.39 -18.24 6.21
CA TYR A 89 11.02 -16.83 6.26
C TYR A 89 9.98 -16.50 5.18
N GLU A 90 10.15 -17.02 3.97
CA GLU A 90 9.18 -16.84 2.88
C GLU A 90 7.83 -17.45 3.23
N SER A 91 7.78 -18.69 3.74
CA SER A 91 6.51 -19.32 4.10
C SER A 91 5.75 -18.58 5.19
N ASP A 92 6.45 -18.04 6.18
CA ASP A 92 5.84 -17.29 7.29
C ASP A 92 5.31 -15.92 6.84
N HIS A 93 5.90 -15.35 5.79
CA HIS A 93 5.53 -14.02 5.26
C HIS A 93 4.71 -14.08 3.97
N GLN A 94 4.56 -15.26 3.36
CA GLN A 94 3.56 -15.57 2.33
C GLN A 94 2.18 -15.69 2.98
N VAL A 95 1.75 -14.65 3.70
CA VAL A 95 0.36 -14.52 4.13
C VAL A 95 -0.43 -14.27 2.85
N GLY A 96 -1.06 -15.33 2.34
CA GLY A 96 -1.55 -15.45 0.96
C GLY A 96 -2.08 -14.14 0.40
N SER A 97 -1.43 -13.67 -0.67
CA SER A 97 -1.79 -12.55 -1.56
C SER A 97 -3.24 -12.08 -1.40
N THR A 98 -3.48 -11.31 -0.34
CA THR A 98 -4.73 -10.62 -0.06
C THR A 98 -4.34 -9.19 0.19
N ASP A 99 -3.99 -8.50 -0.90
CA ASP A 99 -4.04 -7.05 -1.06
C ASP A 99 -3.79 -6.27 0.24
N VAL A 100 -2.63 -6.50 0.87
CA VAL A 100 -2.19 -5.63 1.96
C VAL A 100 -1.81 -4.33 1.29
N ASP A 101 -2.59 -3.28 1.55
CA ASP A 101 -2.27 -1.88 1.28
C ASP A 101 -0.98 -1.54 2.05
N VAL A 102 0.16 -1.95 1.49
CA VAL A 102 1.45 -1.36 1.81
C VAL A 102 1.38 0.03 1.20
N ASP A 103 1.60 1.07 2.02
CA ASP A 103 1.98 2.40 1.54
C ASP A 103 3.31 2.22 0.78
N ILE A 104 3.22 1.73 -0.46
CA ILE A 104 4.33 1.66 -1.41
C ILE A 104 4.55 3.10 -1.81
N ASP A 105 5.51 3.75 -1.13
CA ASP A 105 6.20 4.92 -1.66
C ASP A 105 6.84 4.50 -2.99
N THR A 106 6.08 4.63 -4.09
CA THR A 106 6.50 4.45 -5.47
C THR A 106 7.52 5.54 -5.82
N ASP A 107 8.78 5.28 -5.49
CA ASP A 107 9.94 5.97 -6.06
C ASP A 107 11.06 4.93 -6.35
N SER A 108 10.68 3.89 -7.11
CA SER A 108 11.65 3.08 -7.86
C SER A 108 11.63 3.60 -9.30
N ASN A 109 12.69 4.30 -9.69
CA ASN A 109 13.02 4.62 -11.08
C ASN A 109 13.54 3.37 -11.82
N ASP A 110 12.76 2.29 -11.83
CA ASP A 110 13.01 1.15 -12.72
C ASP A 110 11.66 0.44 -13.02
N ASP A 111 11.13 0.81 -14.18
CA ASP A 111 10.32 0.10 -15.16
C ASP A 111 9.20 -0.89 -14.79
N GLN A 112 8.04 -0.53 -15.35
CA GLN A 112 7.03 -1.39 -16.01
C GLN A 112 6.59 -2.68 -15.32
N TYR A 113 5.46 -2.59 -14.61
CA TYR A 113 4.50 -3.70 -14.62
C TYR A 113 3.35 -3.39 -15.56
N ALA A 114 3.14 -4.32 -16.51
CA ALA A 114 2.06 -4.33 -17.48
C ALA A 114 0.71 -4.41 -16.77
N SER A 115 0.07 -3.25 -16.61
CA SER A 115 -1.38 -3.11 -16.59
C SER A 115 -1.92 -3.83 -17.84
N THR A 116 -2.85 -4.77 -17.68
CA THR A 116 -3.75 -5.18 -18.77
C THR A 116 -4.46 -3.92 -19.29
N ASP A 117 -3.91 -3.32 -20.35
CA ASP A 117 -4.25 -2.18 -21.24
C ASP A 117 -5.32 -1.13 -20.91
N ASN A 118 -6.11 -1.27 -19.85
CA ASN A 118 -6.99 -0.26 -19.31
C ASN A 118 -6.41 0.28 -18.01
N LYS A 119 -5.53 1.30 -18.12
CA LYS A 119 -5.03 2.14 -17.00
C LYS A 119 -6.14 2.78 -16.14
N ASN A 120 -7.40 2.52 -16.49
CA ASN A 120 -8.61 3.11 -15.94
C ASN A 120 -9.46 2.08 -15.18
N VAL A 121 -8.95 0.87 -14.89
CA VAL A 121 -9.70 -0.15 -14.14
C VAL A 121 -8.83 -0.78 -13.05
N PHE A 122 -9.35 -0.83 -11.83
CA PHE A 122 -8.75 -1.50 -10.68
C PHE A 122 -9.76 -2.44 -10.03
N VAL A 123 -9.29 -3.50 -9.38
CA VAL A 123 -10.10 -4.35 -8.51
C VAL A 123 -9.55 -4.23 -7.09
N ARG A 124 -10.44 -4.04 -6.12
CA ARG A 124 -10.10 -3.75 -4.72
C ARG A 124 -11.09 -4.39 -3.76
N LYS A 125 -10.57 -4.90 -2.65
CA LYS A 125 -11.39 -5.38 -1.53
C LYS A 125 -11.78 -4.23 -0.60
N ILE A 126 -12.95 -4.30 0.03
CA ILE A 126 -13.23 -3.45 1.19
C ILE A 126 -12.28 -3.84 2.34
N THR A 127 -11.61 -2.85 2.91
CA THR A 127 -10.72 -3.01 4.07
C THR A 127 -11.51 -3.39 5.34
N ASN A 128 -10.83 -3.91 6.37
CA ASN A 128 -11.43 -4.23 7.67
C ASN A 128 -12.08 -3.02 8.37
N ALA A 129 -11.78 -1.80 7.94
CA ALA A 129 -12.44 -0.58 8.40
C ALA A 129 -13.75 -0.27 7.65
N ASN A 130 -14.28 -1.24 6.91
CA ASN A 130 -15.42 -1.15 6.00
C ASN A 130 -15.35 0.06 5.07
N ARG A 131 -14.16 0.26 4.50
CA ARG A 131 -13.84 1.36 3.58
C ARG A 131 -13.20 0.83 2.30
N LEU A 132 -13.60 1.41 1.17
CA LEU A 132 -12.92 1.24 -0.11
C LEU A 132 -12.07 2.48 -0.39
N SER A 133 -10.80 2.28 -0.71
CA SER A 133 -9.87 3.35 -1.09
C SER A 133 -9.78 3.46 -2.62
N ILE A 134 -9.94 4.68 -3.14
CA ILE A 134 -9.70 4.95 -4.57
C ILE A 134 -8.20 5.16 -4.81
N PRO A 135 -7.59 4.51 -5.82
CA PRO A 135 -6.17 4.69 -6.12
C PRO A 135 -5.79 6.15 -6.38
N THR A 136 -4.62 6.57 -5.90
CA THR A 136 -4.11 7.95 -6.06
C THR A 136 -3.95 8.36 -7.53
N SER A 137 -3.65 7.40 -8.41
CA SER A 137 -3.57 7.60 -9.86
C SER A 137 -4.92 7.93 -10.50
N MET A 138 -6.03 7.52 -9.89
CA MET A 138 -7.38 7.92 -10.31
C MET A 138 -7.82 9.20 -9.62
N SER A 139 -7.60 9.32 -8.30
CA SER A 139 -8.02 10.49 -7.55
C SER A 139 -7.38 11.77 -8.04
N SER A 140 -6.10 11.76 -8.40
CA SER A 140 -5.46 12.91 -9.05
C SER A 140 -6.16 13.27 -10.37
N ARG A 141 -6.48 12.30 -11.22
CA ARG A 141 -7.15 12.55 -12.51
C ARG A 141 -8.51 13.22 -12.38
N PHE A 142 -9.34 12.77 -11.43
CA PHE A 142 -10.67 13.36 -11.24
C PHE A 142 -10.70 14.48 -10.19
N SER A 143 -9.67 14.63 -9.36
CA SER A 143 -9.58 15.68 -8.35
C SER A 143 -8.17 15.93 -7.82
N ASN A 144 -7.51 16.96 -8.34
CA ASN A 144 -6.16 17.35 -7.94
C ASN A 144 -6.07 18.13 -6.62
N ALA A 145 -7.20 18.55 -6.04
CA ALA A 145 -7.20 19.42 -4.87
C ALA A 145 -7.53 18.66 -3.58
N THR A 146 -6.56 18.58 -2.66
CA THR A 146 -6.83 18.21 -1.27
C THR A 146 -7.97 19.07 -0.73
N GLY A 147 -8.96 18.45 -0.07
CA GLY A 147 -10.14 19.13 0.42
C GLY A 147 -11.27 19.27 -0.61
N ALA A 148 -11.08 18.85 -1.86
CA ALA A 148 -12.15 18.85 -2.85
C ALA A 148 -13.33 17.98 -2.40
N LYS A 149 -14.55 18.51 -2.59
CA LYS A 149 -15.80 17.80 -2.34
C LYS A 149 -16.20 17.02 -3.58
N ILE A 150 -16.47 15.74 -3.39
CA ILE A 150 -16.84 14.80 -4.44
C ILE A 150 -18.24 14.29 -4.14
N GLY A 151 -19.18 14.52 -5.06
CA GLY A 151 -20.53 14.00 -4.95
C GLY A 151 -20.53 12.48 -5.07
N VAL A 152 -21.23 11.82 -4.16
CA VAL A 152 -21.44 10.37 -4.18
C VAL A 152 -22.85 10.07 -4.64
N TYR A 153 -22.98 9.51 -5.83
CA TYR A 153 -24.25 9.13 -6.41
C TYR A 153 -24.36 7.61 -6.43
N VAL A 154 -25.55 7.08 -6.19
CA VAL A 154 -25.77 5.63 -6.19
C VAL A 154 -26.96 5.26 -7.06
N THR A 155 -26.88 4.05 -7.62
CA THR A 155 -28.00 3.30 -8.19
C THR A 155 -27.85 1.84 -7.75
N LYS A 156 -28.81 0.98 -8.07
CA LYS A 156 -28.74 -0.44 -7.71
C LYS A 156 -27.51 -1.08 -8.37
N GLY A 157 -26.58 -1.58 -7.56
CA GLY A 157 -25.35 -2.25 -7.98
C GLY A 157 -24.21 -1.33 -8.42
N LYS A 158 -24.34 0.00 -8.34
CA LYS A 158 -23.28 0.94 -8.73
C LYS A 158 -23.17 2.15 -7.82
N ILE A 159 -21.93 2.61 -7.62
CA ILE A 159 -21.61 3.90 -6.99
C ILE A 159 -20.84 4.75 -8.00
N PHE A 160 -21.17 6.02 -8.09
CA PHE A 160 -20.49 7.01 -8.92
C PHE A 160 -19.91 8.12 -8.04
N LEU A 161 -18.65 8.46 -8.29
CA LEU A 161 -17.97 9.62 -7.70
C LEU A 161 -17.82 10.69 -8.78
N VAL A 162 -18.40 11.87 -8.54
CA VAL A 162 -18.46 12.95 -9.53
C VAL A 162 -18.04 14.27 -8.89
N GLN A 163 -17.13 15.00 -9.54
CA GLN A 163 -16.68 16.31 -9.07
C GLN A 163 -17.65 17.44 -9.48
N THR A 164 -18.38 17.28 -10.58
CA THR A 164 -19.28 18.28 -11.16
C THR A 164 -20.72 18.13 -10.69
N GLN A 165 -21.55 19.15 -10.95
CA GLN A 165 -22.94 19.21 -10.49
C GLN A 165 -23.92 18.34 -11.31
N SER A 166 -23.48 17.73 -12.41
CA SER A 166 -24.38 16.93 -13.25
C SER A 166 -24.36 15.48 -12.77
N PRO A 167 -25.39 15.01 -12.03
CA PRO A 167 -25.50 13.61 -11.66
C PRO A 167 -25.64 12.73 -12.90
N PRO A 168 -25.13 11.49 -12.89
CA PRO A 168 -25.49 10.51 -13.89
C PRO A 168 -27.00 10.23 -13.84
N ASP A 169 -27.62 9.99 -14.99
CA ASP A 169 -29.05 9.75 -15.09
C ASP A 169 -29.50 8.56 -14.22
N GLY A 170 -30.64 8.72 -13.54
CA GLY A 170 -31.21 7.68 -12.69
C GLY A 170 -30.44 7.41 -11.40
N THR A 171 -29.52 8.30 -10.99
CA THR A 171 -28.80 8.18 -9.73
C THR A 171 -29.37 9.07 -8.63
N LYS A 172 -29.11 8.71 -7.36
CA LYS A 172 -29.47 9.50 -6.18
C LYS A 172 -28.23 9.98 -5.46
N LEU A 173 -28.16 11.28 -5.14
CA LEU A 173 -27.11 11.84 -4.29
C LEU A 173 -27.22 11.28 -2.86
N VAL A 174 -26.13 10.72 -2.37
CA VAL A 174 -26.03 10.09 -1.05
C VAL A 174 -25.28 10.97 -0.05
N GLY A 175 -24.36 11.79 -0.54
CA GLY A 175 -23.55 12.69 0.26
C GLY A 175 -22.35 13.22 -0.52
N HIS A 176 -21.42 13.82 0.22
CA HIS A 176 -20.15 14.29 -0.32
C HIS A 176 -19.00 13.61 0.42
N LEU A 177 -17.94 13.28 -0.30
CA LEU A 177 -16.66 12.85 0.26
C LEU A 177 -15.62 13.95 0.04
N THR A 178 -14.60 13.95 0.89
CA THR A 178 -13.48 14.88 0.79
C THR A 178 -12.23 14.12 0.41
N VAL A 179 -11.46 14.66 -0.54
CA VAL A 179 -10.11 14.17 -0.86
C VAL A 179 -9.19 14.49 0.31
N ASP A 180 -8.60 13.46 0.95
CA ASP A 180 -7.69 13.68 2.08
C ASP A 180 -6.30 14.18 1.63
N VAL A 181 -5.44 14.52 2.60
CA VAL A 181 -4.07 15.03 2.35
C VAL A 181 -3.17 14.05 1.61
N ALA A 182 -3.52 12.76 1.56
CA ALA A 182 -2.82 11.73 0.82
C ALA A 182 -3.51 11.42 -0.52
N HIS A 183 -4.41 12.30 -0.98
CA HIS A 183 -5.23 12.12 -2.17
C HIS A 183 -6.09 10.86 -2.16
N ARG A 184 -6.51 10.38 -0.99
CA ARG A 184 -7.38 9.20 -0.89
C ARG A 184 -8.83 9.63 -0.76
N ILE A 185 -9.70 8.83 -1.37
CA ILE A 185 -11.15 8.89 -1.17
C ILE A 185 -11.59 7.60 -0.51
N ARG A 186 -12.41 7.72 0.55
CA ARG A 186 -12.92 6.60 1.33
C ARG A 186 -14.43 6.52 1.20
N ILE A 187 -14.92 5.43 0.63
CA ILE A 187 -16.37 5.14 0.58
C ILE A 187 -16.72 4.31 1.81
N SER A 188 -17.73 4.75 2.57
CA SER A 188 -18.21 4.04 3.76
C SER A 188 -19.14 2.87 3.42
N GLU A 189 -19.22 1.89 4.32
CA GLU A 189 -20.15 0.76 4.25
C GLU A 189 -21.60 1.18 3.98
N ALA A 190 -22.06 2.25 4.64
CA ALA A 190 -23.42 2.77 4.47
C ALA A 190 -23.72 3.17 3.01
N THR A 191 -22.73 3.63 2.26
CA THR A 191 -22.89 3.91 0.83
C THR A 191 -23.06 2.62 0.02
N PHE A 192 -22.29 1.57 0.33
CA PHE A 192 -22.46 0.25 -0.29
C PHE A 192 -23.83 -0.34 0.02
N GLN A 193 -24.34 -0.16 1.25
CA GLN A 193 -25.67 -0.59 1.62
C GLN A 193 -26.75 0.10 0.78
N ARG A 194 -26.63 1.44 0.61
CA ARG A 194 -27.56 2.23 -0.20
C ARG A 194 -27.53 1.88 -1.68
N ALA A 195 -26.41 1.35 -2.16
CA ALA A 195 -26.25 0.87 -3.52
C ALA A 195 -26.64 -0.61 -3.71
N ASP A 196 -27.09 -1.32 -2.65
CA ASP A 196 -27.36 -2.76 -2.68
C ASP A 196 -26.13 -3.59 -3.12
N MET A 197 -24.95 -3.19 -2.62
CA MET A 197 -23.64 -3.75 -2.97
C MET A 197 -22.95 -4.45 -1.79
N LEU A 198 -23.60 -4.54 -0.62
CA LEU A 198 -23.07 -5.31 0.50
C LEU A 198 -23.18 -6.81 0.22
N ARG A 199 -22.11 -7.55 0.52
CA ARG A 199 -22.02 -9.04 0.45
C ARG A 199 -21.92 -9.65 -0.95
N ALA A 200 -21.64 -8.88 -1.98
CA ALA A 200 -21.35 -9.44 -3.29
C ALA A 200 -19.87 -9.88 -3.40
N ASN A 201 -19.61 -11.03 -4.05
CA ASN A 201 -18.29 -11.52 -4.48
C ASN A 201 -17.12 -11.30 -3.51
N ASN A 202 -17.18 -11.87 -2.30
CA ASN A 202 -16.10 -11.80 -1.30
C ASN A 202 -15.66 -10.37 -0.89
N GLY A 203 -16.51 -9.36 -1.15
CA GLY A 203 -16.19 -7.96 -0.89
C GLY A 203 -15.21 -7.35 -1.88
N MET A 204 -15.13 -7.90 -3.11
CA MET A 204 -14.32 -7.38 -4.20
C MET A 204 -15.13 -6.42 -5.07
N TYR A 205 -14.53 -5.27 -5.39
CA TYR A 205 -15.15 -4.20 -6.15
C TYR A 205 -14.24 -3.76 -7.28
N LYS A 206 -14.83 -3.57 -8.46
CA LYS A 206 -14.19 -3.00 -9.64
C LYS A 206 -14.38 -1.49 -9.62
N ILE A 207 -13.27 -0.75 -9.67
CA ILE A 207 -13.20 0.71 -9.72
C ILE A 207 -12.76 1.08 -11.14
N ALA A 208 -13.57 1.82 -11.86
CA ALA A 208 -13.29 2.26 -13.23
C ALA A 208 -13.37 3.79 -13.35
N TYR A 209 -12.45 4.40 -14.09
CA TYR A 209 -12.48 5.84 -14.40
C TYR A 209 -12.99 6.06 -15.82
N ASP A 210 -14.07 6.82 -15.96
CA ASP A 210 -14.64 7.22 -17.24
C ASP A 210 -14.14 8.65 -17.56
N GLU A 211 -13.12 8.73 -18.42
CA GLU A 211 -12.51 9.99 -18.86
C GLU A 211 -13.50 10.92 -19.55
N THR A 212 -14.46 10.37 -20.30
CA THR A 212 -15.41 11.18 -21.07
C THR A 212 -16.40 11.92 -20.17
N LYS A 213 -16.71 11.33 -19.02
CA LYS A 213 -17.64 11.89 -18.03
C LYS A 213 -16.94 12.48 -16.81
N ASN A 214 -15.62 12.36 -16.72
CA ASN A 214 -14.82 12.73 -15.56
C ASN A 214 -15.42 12.19 -14.24
N GLN A 215 -15.67 10.87 -14.20
CA GLN A 215 -16.28 10.20 -13.05
C GLN A 215 -15.59 8.88 -12.74
N VAL A 216 -15.68 8.44 -11.49
CA VAL A 216 -15.29 7.08 -11.08
C VAL A 216 -16.55 6.25 -10.85
N GLU A 217 -16.62 5.10 -11.50
CA GLU A 217 -17.65 4.08 -11.32
C GLU A 217 -17.10 2.94 -10.44
N VAL A 218 -17.85 2.57 -9.42
CA VAL A 218 -17.56 1.41 -8.57
C VAL A 218 -18.68 0.40 -8.75
N THR A 219 -18.30 -0.83 -9.11
CA THR A 219 -19.18 -1.98 -9.34
C THR A 219 -18.67 -3.18 -8.54
N VAL A 220 -19.49 -4.20 -8.36
CA VAL A 220 -19.02 -5.49 -7.85
C VAL A 220 -18.12 -6.13 -8.92
N ALA A 221 -16.94 -6.63 -8.51
CA ALA A 221 -16.00 -7.30 -9.41
C ALA A 221 -16.46 -8.71 -9.78
#